data_AF-A0A8T8WDD0-F1
#
_entry.id   AF-A0A8T8WDD0-F1
#
_cell.length_a   1.000
_cell.length_b   1.000
_cell.length_c   1.000
_cell.angle_alpha   90.00
_cell.angle_beta   90.00
_cell.angle_gamma   90.00
#
_symmetry.space_group_name_H-M   'P 1'
#
loop_
_entity.id
_entity.type
_entity.pdbx_description
1 polymer ?
#
loop_
_entity_poly.entity_id
_entity_poly.type
_entity_poly.pdbx_seq_one_letter_code
_entity_poly.pdbx_strand_id
1 'polypeptide(L)'
;MADDEDDRLPADLREDDDPDWQLAPDSDEGFVADAETREILRTVAEDVRGDSGESKQLSAILYRISDLYDPDEDTSPEEIYLNVRRIMQIKERGGLKRE
;
A
#
# COMPACT_ATOMS: atom_id res chain seq x y z
N MET A 1 -20.53 20.72 16.95
CA MET A 1 -19.87 19.81 17.90
C MET A 1 -19.59 18.56 17.09
N ALA A 2 -18.50 18.63 16.32
CA ALA A 2 -18.05 17.53 15.48
C ALA A 2 -17.15 16.70 16.39
N ASP A 3 -17.59 15.49 16.72
CA ASP A 3 -16.85 14.58 17.58
C ASP A 3 -15.47 14.28 16.98
N ASP A 4 -14.46 14.52 17.82
CA ASP A 4 -13.04 14.19 17.67
C ASP A 4 -12.84 12.67 17.43
N GLU A 5 -13.08 12.19 16.21
CA GLU A 5 -12.70 10.84 15.78
C GLU A 5 -11.18 10.73 15.54
N ASP A 6 -10.49 11.86 15.43
CA ASP A 6 -9.06 11.98 15.12
C ASP A 6 -8.15 11.67 16.32
N ASP A 7 -8.64 11.90 17.55
CA ASP A 7 -7.85 11.72 18.78
C ASP A 7 -7.77 10.25 19.24
N ARG A 8 -8.37 9.32 18.48
CA ARG A 8 -8.32 7.87 18.75
C ARG A 8 -7.26 7.14 17.94
N LEU A 9 -6.60 7.82 17.00
CA LEU A 9 -5.48 7.26 16.26
C LEU A 9 -4.19 7.43 17.09
N PRO A 10 -3.32 6.41 17.14
CA PRO A 10 -1.99 6.59 17.74
C PRO A 10 -1.25 7.72 16.99
N ALA A 11 -0.36 8.43 17.68
CA ALA A 11 0.17 9.72 17.23
C ALA A 11 0.83 9.66 15.84
N ASP A 12 1.36 8.51 15.46
CA ASP A 12 1.96 8.17 14.17
C ASP A 12 0.95 8.02 13.00
N LEU A 13 -0.34 8.03 13.28
CA LEU A 13 -1.41 7.81 12.31
C LEU A 13 -2.39 8.99 12.16
N ARG A 14 -2.21 10.07 12.93
CA ARG A 14 -3.03 11.29 12.87
C ARG A 14 -2.80 12.02 11.54
N GLU A 15 -3.84 12.65 11.00
CA GLU A 15 -3.80 13.32 9.67
C GLU A 15 -2.88 14.56 9.62
N ASP A 16 -2.37 15.04 10.77
CA ASP A 16 -1.46 16.19 10.88
C ASP A 16 0.04 15.86 10.66
N ASP A 17 0.44 14.58 10.63
CA ASP A 17 1.78 14.18 10.19
C ASP A 17 1.71 13.85 8.70
N ASP A 18 2.26 14.74 7.87
CA ASP A 18 2.46 14.48 6.44
C ASP A 18 3.15 13.11 6.30
N PRO A 19 2.49 12.12 5.69
CA PRO A 19 2.96 10.75 5.74
C PRO A 19 4.35 10.63 5.13
N ASP A 20 5.23 9.82 5.75
CA ASP A 20 6.67 9.68 5.45
C ASP A 20 7.03 9.55 3.94
N TRP A 21 6.10 9.16 3.07
CA TRP A 21 6.31 9.11 1.62
C TRP A 21 6.33 10.50 0.94
N GLN A 22 5.77 11.55 1.56
CA GLN A 22 5.91 12.95 1.14
C GLN A 22 7.25 13.57 1.58
N LEU A 23 7.91 12.96 2.57
CA LEU A 23 9.24 13.35 3.05
C LEU A 23 10.38 12.60 2.34
N ALA A 24 10.08 11.53 1.60
CA ALA A 24 11.00 11.02 0.61
C ALA A 24 11.33 12.19 -0.33
N PRO A 25 12.61 12.50 -0.61
CA PRO A 25 12.95 13.60 -1.50
C PRO A 25 12.12 13.43 -2.77
N ASP A 26 11.47 14.52 -3.22
CA ASP A 26 10.81 14.62 -4.52
C ASP A 26 11.78 14.13 -5.58
N SER A 27 11.79 12.81 -5.78
CA SER A 27 12.56 12.19 -6.82
C SER A 27 11.61 12.34 -7.98
N ASP A 28 11.68 13.50 -8.64
CA ASP A 28 11.09 13.76 -9.96
C ASP A 28 11.46 12.63 -10.96
N GLU A 29 12.43 11.80 -10.61
CA GLU A 29 12.64 10.46 -11.16
C GLU A 29 11.57 9.50 -10.65
N GLY A 30 10.44 9.46 -11.35
CA GLY A 30 9.51 8.32 -11.28
C GLY A 30 10.27 6.99 -11.42
N PHE A 31 9.68 5.90 -10.91
CA PHE A 31 10.32 4.58 -10.96
C PHE A 31 10.81 4.27 -12.38
N VAL A 32 12.12 4.09 -12.52
CA VAL A 32 12.71 3.72 -13.80
C VAL A 32 12.21 2.32 -14.15
N ALA A 33 11.71 2.16 -15.38
CA ALA A 33 11.31 0.86 -15.89
C ALA A 33 12.41 -0.19 -15.67
N ASP A 34 12.09 -1.23 -14.92
CA ASP A 34 13.02 -2.29 -14.54
C ASP A 34 12.31 -3.65 -14.57
N ALA A 35 12.51 -4.35 -15.68
CA ALA A 35 11.93 -5.67 -15.89
C ALA A 35 12.49 -6.72 -14.93
N GLU A 36 13.75 -6.59 -14.47
CA GLU A 36 14.35 -7.53 -13.53
C GLU A 36 13.70 -7.39 -12.16
N THR A 37 13.60 -6.15 -11.65
CA THR A 37 12.93 -5.88 -10.37
C THR A 37 11.46 -6.28 -10.41
N ARG A 38 10.75 -5.99 -11.51
CA ARG A 38 9.36 -6.43 -11.72
C ARG A 38 9.22 -7.95 -11.63
N GLU A 39 10.07 -8.70 -12.33
CA GLU A 39 10.01 -10.17 -12.35
C GLU A 39 10.35 -10.78 -10.99
N ILE A 40 11.31 -10.21 -10.27
CA ILE A 40 11.64 -10.63 -8.90
C ILE A 40 10.44 -10.45 -7.99
N LEU A 41 9.80 -9.28 -8.02
CA LEU A 41 8.62 -9.00 -7.19
C LEU A 41 7.48 -9.97 -7.49
N ARG A 42 7.25 -10.30 -8.77
CA ARG A 42 6.22 -11.28 -9.17
C ARG A 42 6.57 -12.71 -8.75
N THR A 43 7.84 -13.09 -8.87
CA THR A 43 8.31 -14.39 -8.38
C THR A 43 8.08 -14.54 -6.89
N VAL A 44 8.42 -13.52 -6.09
CA VAL A 44 8.17 -13.51 -4.66
C VAL A 44 6.66 -13.48 -4.37
N ALA A 45 5.87 -12.72 -5.13
CA ALA A 45 4.42 -12.68 -5.00
C ALA A 45 3.76 -14.06 -5.17
N GLU A 46 4.27 -14.87 -6.09
CA GLU A 46 3.83 -16.26 -6.27
C GLU A 46 4.33 -17.17 -5.14
N ASP A 47 5.58 -17.06 -4.70
CA ASP A 47 6.15 -17.89 -3.64
C ASP A 47 5.41 -17.72 -2.30
N VAL A 48 5.07 -16.48 -1.94
CA VAL A 48 4.37 -16.19 -0.69
C VAL A 48 2.86 -16.46 -0.77
N ARG A 49 2.32 -16.86 -1.93
CA ARG A 49 0.89 -17.08 -2.16
C ARG A 49 0.47 -18.48 -1.72
N GLY A 50 -0.23 -18.52 -0.59
CA GLY A 50 -0.86 -19.68 0.03
C GLY A 50 -2.35 -19.47 0.26
N ASP A 51 -2.95 -20.31 1.10
CA ASP A 51 -4.41 -20.39 1.19
C ASP A 51 -5.05 -19.35 2.13
N SER A 52 -4.27 -18.75 3.04
CA SER A 52 -4.77 -17.76 3.99
C SER A 52 -5.12 -16.44 3.29
N GLY A 53 -6.09 -15.71 3.84
CA GLY A 53 -6.44 -14.38 3.34
C GLY A 53 -5.28 -13.39 3.41
N GLU A 54 -4.43 -13.52 4.44
CA GLU A 54 -3.25 -12.67 4.64
C GLU A 54 -2.18 -12.92 3.60
N SER A 55 -1.91 -14.19 3.29
CA SER A 55 -0.94 -14.57 2.27
C SER A 55 -1.40 -14.13 0.87
N LYS A 56 -2.70 -14.28 0.55
CA LYS A 56 -3.28 -13.77 -0.69
C LYS A 56 -3.20 -12.24 -0.79
N GLN A 57 -3.41 -11.55 0.33
CA GLN A 57 -3.29 -10.10 0.40
C GLN A 57 -1.84 -9.63 0.20
N LEU A 58 -0.86 -10.30 0.82
CA LEU A 58 0.55 -9.99 0.64
C LEU A 58 0.98 -10.18 -0.82
N SER A 59 0.59 -11.29 -1.44
CA SER A 59 0.81 -11.56 -2.86
C SER A 59 0.22 -10.44 -3.74
N ALA A 60 -1.02 -10.03 -3.48
CA ALA A 60 -1.67 -8.95 -4.25
C ALA A 60 -0.96 -7.58 -4.10
N ILE A 61 -0.44 -7.26 -2.91
CA ILE A 61 0.34 -6.03 -2.68
C ILE A 61 1.64 -6.07 -3.48
N LEU A 62 2.35 -7.19 -3.47
CA LEU A 62 3.60 -7.35 -4.23
C LEU A 62 3.37 -7.22 -5.74
N TYR A 63 2.25 -7.75 -6.25
CA TYR A 63 1.85 -7.52 -7.64
C TYR A 63 1.65 -6.04 -7.93
N ARG A 64 0.91 -5.32 -7.09
CA ARG A 64 0.66 -3.87 -7.26
C ARG A 64 1.96 -3.05 -7.21
N ILE A 65 2.91 -3.43 -6.35
CA ILE A 65 4.24 -2.80 -6.30
C ILE A 65 5.05 -3.12 -7.56
N SER A 66 4.92 -4.33 -8.13
CA SER A 66 5.60 -4.68 -9.38
C SER A 66 5.19 -3.80 -10.56
N ASP A 67 3.95 -3.31 -10.55
CA ASP A 67 3.41 -2.44 -11.60
C ASP A 67 4.08 -1.05 -11.61
N LEU A 68 4.73 -0.62 -10.52
CA LEU A 68 5.54 0.61 -10.48
C LEU A 68 6.73 0.57 -11.45
N TYR A 69 7.21 -0.63 -11.80
CA TYR A 69 8.37 -0.81 -12.68
C TYR A 69 7.96 -1.12 -14.13
N ASP A 70 6.66 -1.12 -14.43
CA ASP A 70 6.13 -1.35 -15.76
C ASP A 70 5.84 -0.01 -16.47
N PRO A 71 6.53 0.33 -17.56
CA PRO A 71 6.33 1.62 -18.24
C PRO A 71 4.93 1.76 -18.87
N ASP A 72 4.20 0.67 -19.04
CA ASP A 72 2.86 0.64 -19.61
C ASP A 72 1.74 0.75 -18.54
N GLU A 73 2.08 0.69 -17.24
CA GLU A 73 1.12 0.79 -16.14
C GLU A 73 1.08 2.20 -15.55
N ASP A 74 -0.12 2.70 -15.29
CA ASP A 74 -0.35 3.97 -14.61
C ASP A 74 -0.61 3.70 -13.12
N THR A 75 0.46 3.34 -12.40
CA THR A 75 0.40 3.04 -10.97
C THR A 75 1.31 4.00 -10.21
N SER A 76 0.76 4.66 -9.18
CA SER A 76 1.54 5.55 -8.32
C SER A 76 1.84 4.92 -6.95
N PRO A 77 2.99 5.25 -6.34
CA PRO A 77 3.31 4.81 -4.98
C PRO A 77 2.29 5.29 -3.93
N GLU A 78 1.78 6.51 -4.10
CA GLU A 78 0.73 7.09 -3.26
C GLU A 78 -0.53 6.22 -3.29
N GLU A 79 -0.96 5.81 -4.48
CA GLU A 79 -2.16 4.97 -4.63
C GLU A 79 -1.99 3.62 -3.93
N ILE A 80 -0.80 3.02 -4.03
CA ILE A 80 -0.46 1.78 -3.33
C ILE A 80 -0.52 1.99 -1.81
N TYR A 81 0.10 3.05 -1.31
CA TYR A 81 0.12 3.37 0.12
C TYR A 81 -1.29 3.59 0.67
N LEU A 82 -2.12 4.40 0.00
CA LEU A 82 -3.49 4.69 0.41
C LEU A 82 -4.35 3.40 0.45
N ASN A 83 -4.16 2.51 -0.53
CA ASN A 83 -4.85 1.22 -0.55
C ASN A 83 -4.43 0.32 0.64
N VAL A 84 -3.13 0.18 0.91
CA VAL A 84 -2.63 -0.64 2.02
C VAL A 84 -3.06 -0.06 3.37
N ARG A 85 -2.94 1.26 3.57
CA ARG A 85 -3.38 1.96 4.78
C ARG A 85 -4.86 1.71 5.05
N ARG A 86 -5.71 1.87 4.03
CA ARG A 86 -7.15 1.62 4.13
C ARG A 86 -7.45 0.17 4.53
N ILE A 87 -6.73 -0.80 3.98
CA ILE A 87 -6.87 -2.22 4.33
C ILE A 87 -6.57 -2.44 5.82
N MET A 88 -5.48 -1.87 6.33
CA MET A 88 -5.10 -2.02 7.74
C MET A 88 -6.11 -1.36 8.67
N GLN A 89 -6.61 -0.16 8.34
CA GLN A 89 -7.66 0.51 9.11
C GLN A 89 -8.96 -0.30 9.18
N ILE A 90 -9.37 -0.92 8.07
CA ILE A 90 -10.55 -1.79 8.03
C ILE A 90 -10.33 -3.03 8.91
N LYS A 91 -9.15 -3.64 8.85
CA LYS A 91 -8.81 -4.80 9.68
C LYS A 91 -8.83 -4.45 11.17
N GLU A 92 -8.24 -3.32 11.54
CA GLU A 92 -8.21 -2.83 12.93
C GLU A 92 -9.62 -2.55 13.47
N ARG A 93 -10.52 -2.02 12.64
CA ARG A 93 -11.92 -1.74 13.01
C ARG A 93 -12.85 -2.97 13.01
N GLY A 94 -12.31 -4.19 12.81
CA GLY A 94 -13.09 -5.43 12.86
C GLY A 94 -13.71 -5.87 11.52
N GLY A 95 -13.24 -5.33 10.40
CA GLY A 95 -13.62 -5.75 9.05
C GLY A 95 -14.70 -4.90 8.38
N LEU A 96 -14.91 -5.11 7.08
CA LEU A 96 -16.00 -4.49 6.32
C LEU A 96 -17.35 -5.04 6.83
N LYS A 97 -18.14 -4.20 7.50
CA LYS A 97 -19.56 -4.52 7.74
C LYS A 97 -20.21 -4.72 6.36
N ARG A 98 -20.61 -5.96 6.07
CA ARG A 98 -21.47 -6.28 4.94
C ARG A 98 -22.89 -5.91 5.36
N GLU A 99 -23.46 -4.89 4.74
CA GLU A 99 -24.91 -4.67 4.70
C GLU A 99 -25.58 -5.67 3.75
#